data_AF-A0A1I4KIU3-F1
#
_entry.id   AF-A0A1I4KIU3-F1
#
_cell.length_a   1.000
_cell.length_b   1.000
_cell.length_c   1.000
_cell.angle_alpha   90.00
_cell.angle_beta   90.00
_cell.angle_gamma   90.00
#
_symmetry.space_group_name_H-M   'P 1'
#
loop_
_entity.id
_entity.type
_entity.pdbx_description
1 polymer ?
#
loop_
_entity_poly.entity_id
_entity_poly.type
_entity_poly.pdbx_seq_one_letter_code
_entity_poly.pdbx_strand_id
1 'polypeptide(L)'
;MSTFISYLQAAALDFSWLGAVQLVFGLALAAALLVLFKPLLRGIGRALLLVVKPKLSKEEQLQRRQMRDAMMLSRMLNAMDGSPSHAAELRALASRA
;
A
#
# COMPACT_ATOMS: atom_id res chain seq x y z
N MET A 1 53.81 4.56 21.29
CA MET A 1 52.94 4.08 22.39
C MET A 1 51.54 4.59 22.11
N SER A 2 50.59 3.67 21.91
CA SER A 2 49.32 3.86 21.20
C SER A 2 48.25 4.62 21.99
N THR A 3 48.01 5.88 21.66
CA THR A 3 46.93 6.72 22.20
C THR A 3 45.53 6.14 21.96
N PHE A 4 45.35 5.41 20.86
CA PHE A 4 44.08 4.78 20.50
C PHE A 4 43.66 3.66 21.47
N ILE A 5 44.64 2.83 21.91
CA ILE A 5 44.37 1.75 22.86
C ILE A 5 44.03 2.34 24.24
N SER A 6 44.73 3.41 24.64
CA SER A 6 44.45 4.12 25.89
C SER A 6 43.04 4.72 25.92
N TYR A 7 42.57 5.27 24.80
CA TYR A 7 41.22 5.84 24.69
C TYR A 7 40.13 4.77 24.74
N LEU A 8 40.30 3.67 24.03
CA LEU A 8 39.37 2.53 24.09
C LEU A 8 39.31 1.92 25.50
N GLN A 9 40.45 1.84 26.18
CA GLN A 9 40.52 1.31 27.54
C GLN A 9 39.87 2.24 28.57
N ALA A 10 40.02 3.57 28.41
CA ALA A 10 39.30 4.55 29.25
C ALA A 10 37.77 4.45 29.04
N ALA A 11 37.32 4.44 27.79
CA ALA A 11 35.91 4.32 27.46
C ALA A 11 35.28 2.99 27.93
N ALA A 12 36.06 1.90 27.95
CA ALA A 12 35.61 0.59 28.44
C ALA A 12 35.52 0.53 29.98
N LEU A 13 36.35 1.29 30.69
CA LEU A 13 36.36 1.35 32.16
C LEU A 13 35.28 2.29 32.72
N ASP A 14 34.85 3.29 31.94
CA ASP A 14 33.80 4.26 32.31
C ASP A 14 32.38 3.73 32.07
N PHE A 15 32.18 2.41 32.09
CA PHE A 15 30.86 1.80 31.94
C PHE A 15 29.98 2.09 33.16
N SER A 16 29.26 3.20 33.07
CA SER A 16 28.29 3.65 34.06
C SER A 16 26.99 2.84 33.95
N TRP A 17 26.64 2.11 35.00
CA TRP A 17 25.34 1.44 35.13
C TRP A 17 24.16 2.41 34.97
N LEU A 18 24.30 3.64 35.46
CA LEU A 18 23.31 4.70 35.28
C LEU A 18 23.12 5.06 33.80
N GLY A 19 24.21 5.16 33.04
CA GLY A 19 24.15 5.41 31.60
C GLY A 19 23.47 4.27 30.84
N ALA A 20 23.77 3.02 31.20
CA ALA A 20 23.12 1.85 30.62
C ALA A 20 21.61 1.83 30.89
N VAL A 21 21.18 2.12 32.13
CA VAL A 21 19.76 2.20 32.50
C VAL A 21 19.06 3.34 31.75
N GLN A 22 19.69 4.51 31.65
CA GLN A 22 19.15 5.64 30.91
C GLN A 22 18.97 5.32 29.41
N LEU A 23 19.93 4.63 28.80
CA LEU A 23 19.83 4.18 27.41
C LEU A 23 18.67 3.21 27.20
N VAL A 24 18.51 2.23 28.10
CA VAL A 24 17.41 1.26 28.03
C VAL A 24 16.07 1.97 28.19
N PHE A 25 15.94 2.90 29.13
CA PHE A 25 14.72 3.71 29.29
C PHE A 25 14.44 4.58 28.07
N GLY A 26 15.46 5.21 27.49
CA GLY A 26 15.35 6.00 26.26
C GLY A 26 14.84 5.16 25.08
N LEU A 27 15.41 3.97 24.89
CA LEU A 27 14.97 3.02 23.87
C LEU A 27 13.54 2.51 24.11
N ALA A 28 13.19 2.22 25.36
CA ALA A 28 11.84 1.79 25.74
C ALA A 28 10.81 2.89 25.45
N LEU A 29 11.11 4.15 25.79
CA LEU A 29 10.27 5.31 25.47
C LEU A 29 10.11 5.50 23.96
N ALA A 30 11.21 5.42 23.20
CA ALA A 30 11.15 5.52 21.74
C ALA A 30 10.29 4.40 21.13
N ALA A 31 10.45 3.16 21.59
CA ALA A 31 9.63 2.03 21.16
C ALA A 31 8.16 2.23 21.52
N ALA A 32 7.86 2.71 22.73
CA ALA A 32 6.51 3.02 23.18
C ALA A 32 5.85 4.09 22.30
N LEU A 33 6.59 5.16 21.95
CA LEU A 33 6.12 6.19 21.03
C LEU A 33 5.86 5.60 19.64
N LEU A 34 6.75 4.76 19.10
CA LEU A 34 6.54 4.09 17.82
C LEU A 34 5.29 3.18 17.82
N VAL A 35 5.01 2.50 18.93
CA VAL A 35 3.81 1.68 19.08
C VAL A 35 2.55 2.53 19.24
N LEU A 36 2.62 3.61 20.01
CA LEU A 36 1.51 4.55 20.22
C LEU A 36 1.14 5.26 18.91
N PHE A 37 2.15 5.69 18.14
CA PHE A 37 1.98 6.34 16.84
C PHE A 37 1.97 5.37 15.65
N LYS A 38 1.99 4.06 15.90
CA LYS A 38 1.85 3.01 14.87
C LYS A 38 0.66 3.22 13.92
N PRO A 39 -0.55 3.61 14.36
CA PRO A 39 -1.65 3.91 13.44
C PRO A 39 -1.33 5.12 12.54
N LEU A 40 -0.65 6.14 13.07
CA LEU A 40 -0.25 7.34 12.33
C LEU A 40 0.79 7.00 11.26
N LEU A 41 1.83 6.25 11.63
CA LEU A 41 2.89 5.80 10.72
C LEU A 41 2.34 4.89 9.60
N ARG A 42 1.37 4.02 9.91
CA ARG A 42 0.65 3.23 8.89
C ARG A 42 -0.16 4.11 7.95
N GLY A 43 -0.81 5.15 8.47
CA GLY A 43 -1.55 6.12 7.66
C GLY A 43 -0.63 6.85 6.67
N ILE A 44 0.50 7.38 7.16
CA ILE A 44 1.52 8.06 6.36
C ILE A 44 2.11 7.11 5.31
N GLY A 45 2.45 5.88 5.70
CA GLY A 45 2.95 4.87 4.76
C GLY A 45 1.96 4.52 3.66
N ARG A 46 0.66 4.42 3.98
CA ARG A 46 -0.40 4.20 2.97
C ARG A 46 -0.56 5.41 2.05
N ALA A 47 -0.49 6.63 2.58
CA ALA A 47 -0.56 7.84 1.76
C ALA A 47 0.63 7.93 0.80
N LEU A 48 1.86 7.69 1.27
CA LEU A 48 3.05 7.61 0.44
C LEU A 48 2.95 6.51 -0.62
N LEU A 49 2.42 5.34 -0.27
CA LEU A 49 2.18 4.26 -1.23
C LEU A 49 1.18 4.67 -2.31
N LEU A 50 0.14 5.43 -1.98
CA LEU A 50 -0.81 5.96 -2.96
C LEU A 50 -0.18 7.03 -3.86
N VAL A 51 0.80 7.78 -3.38
CA VAL A 51 1.58 8.72 -4.20
C VAL A 51 2.48 7.98 -5.19
N VAL A 52 3.17 6.93 -4.74
CA VAL A 52 4.11 6.17 -5.60
C VAL A 52 3.38 5.23 -6.55
N LYS A 53 2.34 4.55 -6.08
CA LYS A 53 1.48 3.66 -6.86
C LYS A 53 0.02 4.01 -6.59
N PRO A 54 -0.53 5.00 -7.31
CA PRO A 54 -1.95 5.31 -7.22
C PRO A 54 -2.74 4.05 -7.54
N LYS A 55 -3.44 3.54 -6.53
CA LYS A 55 -4.38 2.43 -6.73
C LYS A 55 -5.63 3.01 -7.34
N LEU A 56 -6.03 2.47 -8.50
CA LEU A 56 -7.30 2.81 -9.13
C LEU A 56 -8.44 2.64 -8.12
N SER A 57 -9.27 3.67 -7.99
CA SER A 57 -10.43 3.65 -7.09
C SER A 57 -11.35 2.48 -7.46
N LYS A 58 -12.07 1.93 -6.48
CA LYS A 58 -13.07 0.87 -6.73
C LYS A 58 -14.11 1.33 -7.75
N GLU A 59 -14.48 2.61 -7.71
CA GLU A 59 -15.41 3.21 -8.66
C GLU A 59 -14.84 3.26 -10.07
N GLU A 60 -13.58 3.68 -10.21
CA GLU A 60 -12.89 3.70 -11.51
C GLU A 60 -12.73 2.27 -12.08
N GLN A 61 -12.50 1.27 -11.23
CA GLN A 61 -12.44 -0.12 -11.67
C GLN A 61 -13.78 -0.62 -12.17
N LEU A 62 -14.87 -0.24 -11.51
CA LEU A 62 -16.23 -0.60 -11.91
C LEU A 62 -16.61 0.07 -13.23
N GLN A 63 -16.29 1.36 -13.38
CA GLN A 63 -16.48 2.09 -14.64
C GLN A 63 -15.68 1.46 -15.79
N ARG A 64 -14.43 1.04 -15.56
CA ARG A 64 -13.63 0.36 -16.59
C ARG A 64 -14.25 -0.97 -17.01
N ARG A 65 -14.85 -1.73 -16.08
CA ARG A 65 -15.57 -2.97 -16.41
C ARG A 65 -16.80 -2.67 -17.27
N GLN A 66 -17.63 -1.71 -16.84
CA GLN A 66 -18.81 -1.28 -17.59
C GLN A 66 -18.48 -0.76 -18.99
N MET A 67 -17.43 0.05 -19.14
CA MET A 67 -16.97 0.52 -20.46
C MET A 67 -16.52 -0.65 -21.34
N ARG A 68 -15.85 -1.66 -20.77
CA ARG A 68 -15.41 -2.83 -21.52
C ARG A 68 -16.59 -3.68 -21.99
N ASP A 69 -17.59 -3.85 -21.14
CA ASP A 69 -18.81 -4.59 -21.45
C ASP A 69 -19.64 -3.87 -22.52
N ALA A 70 -19.80 -2.55 -22.41
CA ALA A 70 -20.46 -1.73 -23.42
C ALA A 70 -19.72 -1.76 -24.76
N MET A 71 -18.39 -1.72 -24.75
CA MET A 71 -17.57 -1.79 -25.97
C MET A 71 -17.64 -3.18 -26.61
N MET A 72 -17.70 -4.25 -25.82
CA MET A 72 -17.91 -5.61 -26.33
C MET A 72 -19.29 -5.73 -26.99
N LEU A 73 -20.34 -5.21 -26.35
CA LEU A 73 -21.70 -5.20 -26.90
C LEU A 73 -21.77 -4.40 -28.21
N SER A 74 -21.13 -3.22 -28.26
CA SER A 74 -21.03 -2.42 -29.49
C SER A 74 -20.29 -3.15 -30.61
N ARG A 75 -19.23 -3.92 -30.30
CA ARG A 75 -18.53 -4.75 -31.30
C ARG A 75 -19.41 -5.90 -31.79
N MET A 76 -20.16 -6.55 -30.91
CA MET A 76 -21.09 -7.61 -31.30
C MET A 76 -22.18 -7.06 -32.22
N LEU A 77 -22.77 -5.91 -31.90
CA LEU A 77 -23.75 -5.23 -32.76
C LEU A 77 -23.18 -4.93 -34.16
N ASN A 78 -21.95 -4.43 -34.24
CA ASN A 78 -21.32 -4.10 -35.52
C ASN A 78 -20.84 -5.33 -36.30
N ALA A 79 -20.57 -6.46 -35.63
CA ALA A 79 -20.20 -7.72 -36.27
C ALA A 79 -21.41 -8.58 -36.68
N MET A 80 -22.63 -8.15 -36.32
CA MET A 80 -23.85 -8.87 -36.63
C MET A 80 -24.39 -8.49 -38.01
N ASP A 81 -24.28 -9.43 -38.95
CA ASP A 81 -24.99 -9.35 -40.24
C ASP A 81 -26.47 -9.64 -40.02
N GLY A 82 -27.24 -8.60 -39.66
CA GLY A 82 -28.68 -8.41 -39.88
C GLY A 82 -29.70 -9.50 -39.49
N SER A 83 -29.29 -10.63 -38.93
CA SER A 83 -30.16 -11.80 -38.74
C SER A 83 -30.96 -11.71 -37.43
N PRO A 84 -32.28 -11.95 -37.48
CA PRO A 84 -33.18 -11.71 -36.35
C PRO A 84 -32.96 -12.63 -35.15
N SER A 85 -32.34 -13.81 -35.33
CA SER A 85 -31.99 -14.72 -34.23
C SER A 85 -30.92 -14.13 -33.31
N HIS A 86 -29.93 -13.43 -33.86
CA HIS A 86 -28.83 -12.84 -33.08
C HIS A 86 -29.30 -11.60 -32.30
N ALA A 87 -30.28 -10.86 -32.81
CA ALA A 87 -30.93 -9.77 -32.06
C ALA A 87 -31.70 -10.29 -30.83
N ALA A 88 -32.29 -11.49 -30.93
CA ALA A 88 -32.94 -12.15 -29.79
C ALA A 88 -31.92 -12.63 -28.74
N GLU A 89 -30.76 -13.14 -29.16
CA GLU A 89 -29.67 -13.51 -28.26
C GLU A 89 -29.10 -12.31 -27.49
N LEU A 90 -28.93 -11.16 -28.15
CA LEU A 90 -28.50 -9.94 -27.47
C LEU A 90 -29.53 -9.43 -26.45
N ARG A 91 -30.82 -9.52 -26.77
CA ARG A 91 -31.88 -9.14 -25.84
C ARG A 91 -31.94 -10.08 -24.64
N ALA A 92 -31.70 -11.37 -24.85
CA ALA A 92 -31.59 -12.35 -23.78
C ALA A 92 -30.38 -12.07 -22.86
N LEU A 93 -29.23 -11.74 -23.43
CA LEU A 93 -28.03 -11.33 -22.67
C LEU A 93 -28.25 -10.03 -21.90
N ALA A 94 -28.88 -9.03 -22.52
CA ALA A 94 -29.20 -7.75 -21.87
C ALA A 94 -30.23 -7.89 -20.74
N SER A 95 -31.14 -8.86 -20.82
CA SER A 95 -32.11 -9.15 -19.76
C SER A 95 -31.54 -9.92 -18.56
N ARG A 96 -30.32 -10.47 -18.69
CA ARG A 96 -29.67 -11.30 -17.67
C ARG A 96 -28.64 -10.52 -16.84
N ALA A 97 -28.17 -9.38 -17.32
CA ALA A 97 -27.27 -8.47 -16.62
C ALA A 97 -28.06 -7.53 -15.69
#